data_AF-K5X4Z8-F1
#
_entry.id   AF-K5X4Z8-F1
#
_cell.length_a   1.000
_cell.length_b   1.000
_cell.length_c   1.000
_cell.angle_alpha   90.00
_cell.angle_beta   90.00
_cell.angle_gamma   90.00
#
_symmetry.space_group_name_H-M   'P 1'
#
loop_
_entity.id
_entity.type
_entity.pdbx_description
1 polymer ?
#
loop_
_entity_poly.entity_id
_entity_poly.type
_entity_poly.pdbx_seq_one_letter_code
_entity_poly.pdbx_strand_id
1 'polypeptide(L)'
;MAASASPAVSVPKLQARDPAVDNIVYVTDAENFCMIMPRNPNTNIGDSEHPGGTKTYCSPSGRYSSTQGQLPPDFWSNVEFKTGHSSSGGRFAQLTGCIRPEKLSRLNPNDGGGQYDSSGGAGGNGNPIDSVCLGYNHYVELVEPGDRRACIKCCDNYDDCPLDRDTSGCPAVIQGNYFDCN
;
A
#
# COMPACT_ATOMS: atom_id res chain seq x y z
N MET A 1 -44.16 16.63 41.15
CA MET A 1 -44.51 16.59 39.72
C MET A 1 -43.22 16.49 38.92
N ALA A 2 -43.23 15.63 37.90
CA ALA A 2 -42.09 14.88 37.38
C ALA A 2 -41.03 15.71 36.63
N ALA A 3 -39.76 15.39 36.86
CA ALA A 3 -38.66 15.77 35.99
C ALA A 3 -38.75 14.94 34.69
N SER A 4 -38.94 15.61 33.56
CA SER A 4 -38.96 14.99 32.24
C SER A 4 -37.53 14.77 31.78
N ALA A 5 -37.09 13.51 31.71
CA ALA A 5 -35.83 13.13 31.08
C ALA A 5 -36.02 13.08 29.57
N SER A 6 -35.30 13.92 28.83
CA SER A 6 -35.21 13.83 27.36
C SER A 6 -34.49 12.54 26.95
N PRO A 7 -34.96 11.83 25.91
CA PRO A 7 -34.26 10.63 25.44
C PRO A 7 -32.93 11.04 24.82
N ALA A 8 -31.84 10.41 25.27
CA ALA A 8 -30.56 10.49 24.60
C ALA A 8 -30.70 9.81 23.23
N VAL A 9 -30.67 10.62 22.17
CA VAL A 9 -30.57 10.11 20.79
C VAL A 9 -29.20 9.43 20.68
N SER A 10 -29.21 8.10 20.62
CA SER A 10 -28.04 7.31 20.26
C SER A 10 -27.62 7.70 18.84
N VAL A 11 -26.54 8.48 18.75
CA VAL A 11 -25.90 8.79 17.47
C VAL A 11 -25.43 7.46 16.87
N PRO A 12 -25.90 7.06 15.67
CA PRO A 12 -25.37 5.89 15.01
C PRO A 12 -23.86 6.09 14.83
N LYS A 13 -23.07 5.14 15.31
CA LYS A 13 -21.64 5.04 14.97
C LYS A 13 -21.58 5.07 13.44
N LEU A 14 -21.06 6.15 12.86
CA LEU A 14 -20.82 6.27 11.43
C LEU A 14 -20.12 4.99 10.99
N GLN A 15 -20.78 4.21 10.15
CA GLN A 15 -20.15 3.09 9.46
C GLN A 15 -18.90 3.64 8.78
N ALA A 16 -17.77 2.95 8.92
CA ALA A 16 -16.54 3.32 8.22
C ALA A 16 -16.91 3.57 6.75
N ARG A 17 -16.63 4.79 6.26
CA ARG A 17 -16.90 5.11 4.85
C ARG A 17 -16.07 4.14 4.03
N ASP A 18 -16.64 3.61 2.95
CA ASP A 18 -15.87 2.80 2.01
C ASP A 18 -14.56 3.55 1.68
N PRO A 19 -13.40 2.86 1.70
CA PRO A 19 -12.13 3.50 1.46
C PRO A 19 -12.17 4.22 0.11
N ALA A 20 -11.64 5.43 0.07
CA ALA A 20 -11.59 6.18 -1.17
C ALA A 20 -10.85 5.36 -2.23
N VAL A 21 -11.36 5.32 -3.46
CA VAL A 21 -10.79 4.48 -4.53
C VAL A 21 -9.33 4.81 -4.84
N ASP A 22 -8.89 6.04 -4.54
CA ASP A 22 -7.51 6.47 -4.62
C ASP A 22 -6.66 6.19 -3.36
N ASN A 23 -7.17 5.33 -2.48
CA ASN A 23 -6.57 4.83 -1.24
C ASN A 23 -6.74 3.30 -1.06
N ILE A 24 -7.03 2.58 -2.16
CA ILE A 24 -7.15 1.12 -2.19
C ILE A 24 -5.97 0.57 -2.97
N VAL A 25 -5.27 -0.41 -2.41
CA VAL A 25 -4.31 -1.26 -3.14
C VAL A 25 -4.91 -2.64 -3.36
N TYR A 26 -4.35 -3.40 -4.30
CA TYR A 26 -4.65 -4.82 -4.44
C TYR A 26 -3.62 -5.51 -5.31
N VAL A 27 -3.50 -6.82 -5.12
CA VAL A 27 -2.62 -7.68 -5.91
C VAL A 27 -3.41 -8.91 -6.34
N THR A 28 -3.69 -9.01 -7.65
CA THR A 28 -4.32 -10.22 -8.22
C THR A 28 -3.28 -11.09 -8.91
N ASP A 29 -2.39 -10.47 -9.68
CA ASP A 29 -1.27 -11.08 -10.36
C ASP A 29 -0.23 -10.00 -10.74
N ALA A 30 0.80 -10.37 -11.51
CA ALA A 30 1.88 -9.48 -11.92
C ALA A 30 1.47 -8.39 -12.94
N GLU A 31 0.31 -8.53 -13.58
CA GLU A 31 -0.23 -7.59 -14.58
C GLU A 31 -1.42 -6.80 -14.03
N ASN A 32 -2.10 -7.30 -13.01
CA ASN A 32 -3.31 -6.73 -12.44
C ASN A 32 -3.15 -6.43 -10.95
N PHE A 33 -2.66 -5.23 -10.67
CA PHE A 33 -2.37 -4.74 -9.32
C PHE A 33 -2.47 -3.22 -9.22
N CYS A 34 -2.55 -2.74 -7.98
CA CYS A 34 -2.42 -1.34 -7.58
C CYS A 34 -1.56 -1.19 -6.32
N MET A 35 -0.80 -0.10 -6.26
CA MET A 35 0.13 0.26 -5.19
C MET A 35 -0.09 1.71 -4.73
N ILE A 36 0.41 2.09 -3.57
CA ILE A 36 0.44 3.48 -3.12
C ILE A 36 1.69 4.18 -3.64
N MET A 37 1.55 5.40 -4.16
CA MET A 37 2.68 6.22 -4.56
C MET A 37 2.47 7.66 -4.08
N PRO A 38 3.51 8.50 -4.09
CA PRO A 38 3.34 9.92 -3.87
C PRO A 38 2.34 10.54 -4.86
N ARG A 39 1.50 11.45 -4.36
CA ARG A 39 0.56 12.21 -5.19
C ARG A 39 1.27 13.24 -6.04
N ASN A 40 2.27 13.90 -5.45
CA ASN A 40 3.00 15.01 -6.07
C ASN A 40 4.22 14.50 -6.85
N PRO A 41 4.66 15.23 -7.89
CA PRO A 41 5.86 14.86 -8.66
C PRO A 41 7.13 14.86 -7.81
N ASN A 42 8.12 14.04 -8.19
CA ASN A 42 9.48 14.02 -7.62
C ASN A 42 9.52 14.08 -6.08
N THR A 43 8.67 13.31 -5.42
CA THR A 43 8.50 13.32 -3.97
C THR A 43 9.18 12.10 -3.37
N ASN A 44 9.89 12.27 -2.26
CA ASN A 44 10.40 11.14 -1.48
C ASN A 44 9.23 10.40 -0.83
N ILE A 45 9.33 9.09 -0.69
CA ILE A 45 8.29 8.24 -0.11
C ILE A 45 7.94 8.75 1.29
N GLY A 46 8.93 8.97 2.16
CA GLY A 46 8.72 9.51 3.50
C GLY A 46 8.16 10.94 3.56
N ASP A 47 8.38 11.76 2.53
CA ASP A 47 7.81 13.12 2.48
C ASP A 47 6.32 13.10 2.09
N SER A 48 5.86 12.02 1.45
CA SER A 48 4.47 11.86 1.02
C SER A 48 3.54 11.35 2.12
N GLU A 49 4.11 10.88 3.23
CA GLU A 49 3.48 10.22 4.38
C GLU A 49 2.67 11.18 5.28
N HIS A 50 1.89 12.05 4.67
CA HIS A 50 0.96 12.96 5.33
C HIS A 50 -0.44 12.81 4.72
N PRO A 51 -1.51 13.23 5.43
CA PRO A 51 -2.87 13.19 4.88
C PRO A 51 -2.94 13.87 3.50
N GLY A 52 -3.38 13.12 2.49
CA GLY A 52 -3.50 13.56 1.10
C GLY A 52 -2.20 13.58 0.28
N GLY A 53 -1.04 13.25 0.87
CA GLY A 53 0.26 13.23 0.18
C GLY A 53 0.49 12.02 -0.72
N THR A 54 -0.32 10.98 -0.55
CA THR A 54 -0.26 9.71 -1.28
C THR A 54 -1.47 9.49 -2.18
N LYS A 55 -1.37 8.50 -3.08
CA LYS A 55 -2.41 8.13 -4.02
C LYS A 55 -2.20 6.71 -4.55
N THR A 56 -3.28 5.96 -4.78
CA THR A 56 -3.23 4.69 -5.53
C THR A 56 -2.80 4.89 -6.99
N TYR A 57 -1.82 4.09 -7.44
CA TYR A 57 -1.43 3.92 -8.83
C TYR A 57 -1.56 2.45 -9.24
N CYS A 58 -2.24 2.21 -10.35
CA CYS A 58 -2.52 0.88 -10.84
C CYS A 58 -1.78 0.55 -12.11
N SER A 59 -1.43 -0.72 -12.30
CA SER A 59 -1.12 -1.28 -13.61
C SER A 59 -2.16 -0.86 -14.67
N PRO A 60 -1.80 -0.81 -15.97
CA PRO A 60 -2.75 -0.47 -17.02
C PRO A 60 -4.02 -1.33 -17.00
N SER A 61 -3.88 -2.64 -16.73
CA SER A 61 -4.98 -3.62 -16.63
C SER A 61 -5.77 -3.50 -15.32
N GLY A 62 -5.14 -3.05 -14.23
CA GLY A 62 -5.79 -2.93 -12.93
C GLY A 62 -6.48 -1.60 -12.66
N ARG A 63 -6.26 -0.59 -13.49
CA ARG A 63 -6.90 0.71 -13.29
C ARG A 63 -8.39 0.65 -13.64
N TYR A 64 -9.26 0.89 -12.67
CA TYR A 64 -10.72 0.89 -12.87
C TYR A 64 -11.39 2.24 -12.60
N SER A 65 -10.66 3.23 -12.07
CA SER A 65 -11.19 4.58 -11.82
C SER A 65 -10.27 5.67 -12.34
N SER A 66 -10.85 6.78 -12.80
CA SER A 66 -10.11 7.99 -13.18
C SER A 66 -9.44 8.67 -11.98
N THR A 67 -9.94 8.43 -10.77
CA THR A 67 -9.33 8.93 -9.53
C THR A 67 -8.02 8.22 -9.21
N GLN A 68 -7.78 7.01 -9.73
CA GLN A 68 -6.49 6.30 -9.59
C GLN A 68 -5.47 6.84 -10.60
N GLY A 69 -4.21 6.87 -10.18
CA GLY A 69 -3.09 7.01 -11.09
C GLY A 69 -2.89 5.74 -11.92
N GLN A 70 -2.13 5.86 -13.00
CA GLN A 70 -1.73 4.72 -13.83
C GLN A 70 -0.21 4.60 -13.78
N LEU A 71 0.27 3.41 -13.47
CA LEU A 71 1.67 3.04 -13.61
C LEU A 71 2.00 2.90 -15.11
N PRO A 72 3.18 3.36 -15.54
CA PRO A 72 3.72 3.00 -16.85
C PRO A 72 3.70 1.48 -17.06
N PRO A 73 3.37 0.97 -18.27
CA PRO A 73 3.40 -0.47 -18.53
C PRO A 73 4.76 -1.14 -18.27
N ASP A 74 5.85 -0.38 -18.39
CA ASP A 74 7.22 -0.81 -18.13
C ASP A 74 7.75 -0.35 -16.76
N PHE A 75 6.86 0.01 -15.83
CA PHE A 75 7.25 0.44 -14.48
C PHE A 75 8.05 -0.63 -13.75
N TRP A 76 7.57 -1.87 -13.72
CA TRP A 76 8.40 -2.99 -13.28
C TRP A 76 9.32 -3.40 -14.42
N SER A 77 10.63 -3.38 -14.20
CA SER A 77 11.58 -4.05 -15.12
C SER A 77 11.52 -5.57 -14.96
N ASN A 78 11.32 -6.04 -13.72
CA ASN A 78 11.10 -7.43 -13.36
C ASN A 78 10.14 -7.49 -12.17
N VAL A 79 9.20 -8.42 -12.18
CA VAL A 79 8.26 -8.62 -11.07
C VAL A 79 7.95 -10.09 -10.90
N GLU A 80 7.94 -10.55 -9.66
CA GLU A 80 7.46 -11.86 -9.26
C GLU A 80 6.16 -11.70 -8.49
N PHE A 81 5.11 -12.40 -8.92
CA PHE A 81 3.88 -12.55 -8.16
C PHE A 81 3.90 -13.88 -7.40
N LYS A 82 3.52 -13.82 -6.12
CA LYS A 82 3.35 -15.01 -5.28
C LYS A 82 2.09 -14.88 -4.44
N THR A 83 1.35 -15.97 -4.34
CA THR A 83 0.16 -16.08 -3.48
C THR A 83 0.13 -17.44 -2.79
N GLY A 84 -0.58 -17.54 -1.67
CA GLY A 84 -0.71 -18.80 -0.94
C GLY A 84 -1.22 -18.58 0.48
N HIS A 85 -0.87 -19.51 1.36
CA HIS A 85 -1.13 -19.42 2.79
C HIS A 85 0.19 -19.36 3.54
N SER A 86 0.24 -18.54 4.59
CA SER A 86 1.38 -18.45 5.50
C SER A 86 1.43 -19.64 6.47
N SER A 87 2.46 -19.69 7.30
CA SER A 87 2.55 -20.67 8.40
C SER A 87 1.44 -20.51 9.45
N SER A 88 0.85 -19.31 9.57
CA SER A 88 -0.30 -19.06 10.43
C SER A 88 -1.64 -19.44 9.76
N GLY A 89 -1.60 -19.89 8.50
CA GLY A 89 -2.77 -20.31 7.73
C GLY A 89 -3.55 -19.17 7.07
N GLY A 90 -3.11 -17.91 7.23
CA GLY A 90 -3.71 -16.74 6.57
C GLY A 90 -3.33 -16.67 5.10
N ARG A 91 -4.22 -16.19 4.24
CA ARG A 91 -3.89 -16.00 2.82
C ARG A 91 -2.97 -14.80 2.66
N PHE A 92 -2.14 -14.85 1.62
CA PHE A 92 -1.38 -13.69 1.17
C PHE A 92 -1.33 -13.59 -0.35
N ALA A 93 -1.08 -12.38 -0.84
CA ALA A 93 -0.68 -12.08 -2.22
C ALA A 93 0.43 -11.03 -2.17
N GLN A 94 1.49 -11.21 -2.96
CA GLN A 94 2.62 -10.28 -2.97
C GLN A 94 3.19 -10.08 -4.37
N LEU A 95 3.78 -8.90 -4.56
CA LEU A 95 4.70 -8.59 -5.64
C LEU A 95 6.06 -8.22 -5.06
N THR A 96 7.13 -8.73 -5.66
CA THR A 96 8.50 -8.30 -5.39
C THR A 96 9.25 -8.15 -6.69
N GLY A 97 10.14 -7.17 -6.80
CA GLY A 97 10.98 -7.05 -7.98
C GLY A 97 11.63 -5.69 -8.16
N CYS A 98 12.02 -5.44 -9.40
CA CYS A 98 12.76 -4.25 -9.82
C CYS A 98 11.86 -3.26 -10.54
N ILE A 99 12.02 -1.99 -10.21
CA ILE A 99 11.26 -0.88 -10.77
C ILE A 99 12.16 0.03 -11.62
N ARG A 100 11.52 0.78 -12.52
CA ARG A 100 12.10 1.87 -13.29
C ARG A 100 11.59 3.19 -12.71
N PRO A 101 12.17 3.70 -11.61
CA PRO A 101 11.62 4.84 -10.90
C PRO A 101 11.49 6.09 -11.78
N GLU A 102 12.38 6.25 -12.76
CA GLU A 102 12.34 7.35 -13.72
C GLU A 102 11.10 7.37 -14.63
N LYS A 103 10.39 6.25 -14.74
CA LYS A 103 9.18 6.14 -15.58
C LYS A 103 7.96 6.74 -14.91
N LEU A 104 7.94 6.79 -13.57
CA LEU A 104 6.85 7.37 -12.82
C LEU A 104 7.28 8.73 -12.27
N SER A 105 6.77 9.81 -12.87
CA SER A 105 7.14 11.18 -12.51
C SER A 105 6.85 11.58 -11.05
N ARG A 106 6.19 10.72 -10.27
CA ARG A 106 5.89 10.90 -8.85
C ARG A 106 7.09 10.60 -7.97
N LEU A 107 7.94 9.66 -8.39
CA LEU A 107 9.07 9.19 -7.62
C LEU A 107 10.26 10.12 -7.81
N ASN A 108 11.01 10.34 -6.74
CA ASN A 108 12.38 10.81 -6.82
C ASN A 108 13.32 9.59 -6.98
N PRO A 109 14.02 9.41 -8.12
CA PRO A 109 14.88 8.24 -8.32
C PRO A 109 16.08 8.14 -7.36
N ASN A 110 16.42 9.22 -6.65
CA ASN A 110 17.51 9.22 -5.68
C ASN A 110 17.04 9.01 -4.24
N ASP A 111 15.74 8.78 -4.03
CA ASP A 111 15.18 8.55 -2.71
C ASP A 111 15.51 7.14 -2.21
N GLY A 112 15.96 7.02 -0.96
CA GLY A 112 16.25 5.74 -0.32
C GLY A 112 15.01 4.87 -0.12
N GLY A 113 13.82 5.49 -0.14
CA GLY A 113 12.54 4.79 -0.07
C GLY A 113 11.80 4.99 1.24
N GLY A 114 10.74 4.21 1.41
CA GLY A 114 9.90 4.22 2.60
C GLY A 114 8.83 3.14 2.54
N GLN A 115 8.01 3.09 3.58
CA GLN A 115 6.93 2.11 3.74
C GLN A 115 5.57 2.80 3.67
N TYR A 116 4.60 2.11 3.08
CA TYR A 116 3.17 2.36 3.23
C TYR A 116 2.48 1.11 3.75
N ASP A 117 1.48 1.28 4.60
CA ASP A 117 0.82 0.14 5.21
C ASP A 117 -0.58 0.51 5.77
N SER A 118 -1.41 -0.49 6.04
CA SER A 118 -2.79 -0.31 6.52
C SER A 118 -2.96 -0.21 8.05
N SER A 119 -1.91 -0.44 8.84
CA SER A 119 -2.05 -0.68 10.29
C SER A 119 -0.98 -0.02 11.17
N GLY A 120 -0.11 0.78 10.58
CA GLY A 120 0.93 1.60 11.17
C GLY A 120 0.44 3.03 11.41
N GLY A 121 1.38 3.96 11.51
CA GLY A 121 1.08 5.37 11.78
C GLY A 121 0.47 5.66 13.16
N ALA A 122 0.23 6.93 13.44
CA ALA A 122 -0.30 7.37 14.74
C ALA A 122 -1.73 6.82 14.97
N GLY A 123 -1.86 5.92 15.95
CA GLY A 123 -3.13 5.28 16.29
C GLY A 123 -3.46 4.02 15.50
N GLY A 124 -2.53 3.50 14.68
CA GLY A 124 -2.68 2.23 13.97
C GLY A 124 -3.67 2.26 12.80
N ASN A 125 -3.88 3.45 12.21
CA ASN A 125 -4.83 3.67 11.10
C ASN A 125 -4.17 3.59 9.71
N GLY A 126 -2.91 3.15 9.65
CA GLY A 126 -2.12 3.07 8.43
C GLY A 126 -1.51 4.41 7.99
N ASN A 127 -0.58 4.30 7.05
CA ASN A 127 -0.05 5.40 6.28
C ASN A 127 0.05 4.98 4.81
N PRO A 128 -0.89 5.39 3.94
CA PRO A 128 -1.91 6.41 4.14
C PRO A 128 -3.01 6.00 5.14
N ILE A 129 -3.55 6.99 5.85
CA ILE A 129 -4.69 6.80 6.77
C ILE A 129 -5.86 6.16 6.01
N ASP A 130 -6.47 5.14 6.60
CA ASP A 130 -7.61 4.37 6.06
C ASP A 130 -7.34 3.68 4.72
N SER A 131 -6.07 3.45 4.39
CA SER A 131 -5.72 2.67 3.21
C SER A 131 -5.93 1.17 3.46
N VAL A 132 -6.36 0.45 2.43
CA VAL A 132 -6.68 -0.98 2.53
C VAL A 132 -6.13 -1.77 1.35
N CYS A 133 -5.93 -3.06 1.55
CA CYS A 133 -5.79 -4.00 0.45
C CYS A 133 -7.08 -4.77 0.18
N LEU A 134 -7.59 -4.68 -1.05
CA LEU A 134 -8.85 -5.32 -1.42
C LEU A 134 -8.76 -6.85 -1.26
N GLY A 135 -9.64 -7.41 -0.43
CA GLY A 135 -9.74 -8.86 -0.20
C GLY A 135 -8.83 -9.41 0.89
N TYR A 136 -8.10 -8.54 1.60
CA TYR A 136 -7.19 -8.87 2.71
C TYR A 136 -7.40 -7.90 3.88
N ASN A 137 -6.95 -8.27 5.08
CA ASN A 137 -7.12 -7.43 6.28
C ASN A 137 -5.98 -6.42 6.46
N HIS A 138 -4.80 -6.74 5.95
CA HIS A 138 -3.59 -5.94 6.13
C HIS A 138 -2.79 -5.86 4.82
N TYR A 139 -1.98 -4.82 4.68
CA TYR A 139 -0.89 -4.81 3.72
C TYR A 139 0.33 -4.06 4.24
N VAL A 140 1.47 -4.40 3.66
CA VAL A 140 2.71 -3.65 3.76
C VAL A 140 3.28 -3.48 2.37
N GLU A 141 3.73 -2.28 2.05
CA GLU A 141 4.30 -1.88 0.77
C GLU A 141 5.57 -1.08 1.03
N LEU A 142 6.65 -1.40 0.33
CA LEU A 142 7.86 -0.60 0.33
C LEU A 142 8.20 -0.22 -1.11
N VAL A 143 8.56 1.04 -1.29
CA VAL A 143 9.05 1.57 -2.56
C VAL A 143 10.42 2.17 -2.28
N GLU A 144 11.45 1.65 -2.96
CA GLU A 144 12.85 2.05 -2.76
C GLU A 144 13.43 2.50 -4.11
N PRO A 145 13.15 3.74 -4.55
CA PRO A 145 13.57 4.23 -5.87
C PRO A 145 15.09 4.17 -6.09
N GLY A 146 15.88 4.54 -5.07
CA GLY A 146 17.34 4.56 -5.12
C GLY A 146 17.97 3.18 -5.29
N ASP A 147 17.33 2.14 -4.74
CA ASP A 147 17.71 0.74 -4.90
C ASP A 147 16.97 0.06 -6.07
N ARG A 148 16.14 0.83 -6.81
CA ARG A 148 15.37 0.40 -7.99
C ARG A 148 14.54 -0.84 -7.74
N ARG A 149 13.96 -0.94 -6.54
CA ARG A 149 13.12 -2.07 -6.15
C ARG A 149 11.87 -1.61 -5.42
N ALA A 150 10.85 -2.47 -5.45
CA ALA A 150 9.65 -2.29 -4.66
C ALA A 150 9.07 -3.65 -4.30
N CYS A 151 8.17 -3.65 -3.32
CA CYS A 151 7.47 -4.83 -2.88
C CYS A 151 6.15 -4.46 -2.21
N ILE A 152 5.13 -5.29 -2.39
CA ILE A 152 3.84 -5.16 -1.72
C ILE A 152 3.38 -6.54 -1.31
N LYS A 153 2.81 -6.67 -0.12
CA LYS A 153 2.20 -7.90 0.38
C LYS A 153 0.90 -7.56 1.07
N CYS A 154 -0.17 -8.23 0.66
CA CYS A 154 -1.46 -8.23 1.33
C CYS A 154 -1.62 -9.53 2.12
N CYS A 155 -2.15 -9.45 3.35
CA CYS A 155 -2.27 -10.57 4.27
C CYS A 155 -3.62 -10.58 5.00
N ASP A 156 -4.14 -11.76 5.29
CA ASP A 156 -5.28 -11.91 6.21
C ASP A 156 -4.84 -11.73 7.69
N ASN A 157 -3.64 -12.17 8.06
CA ASN A 157 -3.13 -12.05 9.42
C ASN A 157 -2.08 -10.92 9.51
N TYR A 158 -2.18 -10.12 10.57
CA TYR A 158 -1.25 -9.02 10.84
C TYR A 158 0.22 -9.48 10.87
N ASP A 159 0.50 -10.59 11.58
CA ASP A 159 1.87 -11.12 11.76
C ASP A 159 2.51 -11.59 10.45
N ASP A 160 1.73 -11.82 9.38
CA ASP A 160 2.25 -12.20 8.08
C ASP A 160 2.67 -10.97 7.23
N CYS A 161 2.29 -9.77 7.66
CA CYS A 161 2.60 -8.47 7.05
C CYS A 161 3.44 -7.66 8.05
N PRO A 162 4.75 -7.92 8.17
CA PRO A 162 5.59 -7.29 9.19
C PRO A 162 5.69 -5.77 8.97
N LEU A 163 5.31 -5.00 10.00
CA LEU A 163 5.30 -3.52 10.02
C LEU A 163 6.38 -2.93 10.95
N ASP A 164 7.34 -3.75 11.40
CA ASP A 164 8.33 -3.38 12.41
C ASP A 164 9.75 -3.22 11.82
N ARG A 165 9.87 -3.20 10.48
CA ARG A 165 11.14 -3.33 9.74
C ARG A 165 11.29 -2.30 8.62
N ASP A 166 10.76 -1.11 8.85
CA ASP A 166 10.49 -0.13 7.81
C ASP A 166 11.78 0.46 7.19
N THR A 167 12.89 0.38 7.91
CA THR A 167 14.23 0.79 7.45
C THR A 167 15.10 -0.36 6.94
N SER A 168 14.63 -1.61 7.04
CA SER A 168 15.40 -2.79 6.63
C SER A 168 15.31 -3.08 5.14
N GLY A 169 14.38 -2.41 4.45
CA GLY A 169 14.16 -2.50 3.02
C GLY A 169 13.41 -3.75 2.55
N CYS A 170 13.03 -3.75 1.28
CA CYS A 170 12.13 -4.76 0.72
C CYS A 170 12.53 -6.22 1.02
N PRO A 171 13.78 -6.67 0.76
CA PRO A 171 14.18 -8.06 0.98
C PRO A 171 14.08 -8.53 2.42
N ALA A 172 14.15 -7.62 3.39
CA ALA A 172 14.07 -7.94 4.81
C ALA A 172 12.61 -7.97 5.34
N VAL A 173 11.70 -7.22 4.70
CA VAL A 173 10.28 -7.12 5.06
C VAL A 173 9.46 -8.18 4.33
N ILE A 174 9.59 -8.25 3.00
CA ILE A 174 8.87 -9.18 2.14
C ILE A 174 9.89 -10.10 1.48
N GLN A 175 9.94 -11.36 1.92
CA GLN A 175 10.78 -12.34 1.24
C GLN A 175 10.22 -12.65 -0.16
N GLY A 176 11.06 -12.58 -1.19
CA GLY A 176 10.69 -12.85 -2.57
C GLY A 176 11.88 -12.68 -3.51
N ASN A 177 11.62 -12.75 -4.81
CA ASN A 177 12.63 -12.53 -5.82
C ASN A 177 12.82 -11.03 -6.14
N TYR A 178 14.06 -10.58 -6.04
CA TYR A 178 14.48 -9.20 -6.34
C TYR A 178 15.49 -9.11 -7.49
N PHE A 179 15.72 -10.19 -8.24
CA PHE A 179 16.42 -10.19 -9.53
C PHE A 179 17.75 -9.41 -9.59
N ASP A 180 18.44 -9.26 -8.47
CA ASP A 180 19.61 -8.38 -8.32
C ASP A 180 19.36 -6.97 -8.90
N CYS A 181 18.30 -6.27 -8.45
CA CYS A 181 17.96 -4.93 -8.92
C CYS A 181 19.15 -3.95 -8.85
N ASN A 182 19.44 -3.27 -9.96
CA ASN A 182 20.53 -2.29 -10.12
C ASN A 182 20.14 -1.09 -10.97
#